data_AF-A0ABD7SJV3-F1
#
_entry.id   AF-A0ABD7SJV3-F1
#
_cell.length_a   1.000
_cell.length_b   1.000
_cell.length_c   1.000
_cell.angle_alpha   90.00
_cell.angle_beta   90.00
_cell.angle_gamma   90.00
#
_symmetry.space_group_name_H-M   'P 1'
#
loop_
_entity.id
_entity.type
_entity.pdbx_description
1 polymer ?
#
loop_
_entity_poly.entity_id
_entity_poly.type
_entity_poly.pdbx_seq_one_letter_code
_entity_poly.pdbx_strand_id
1 'polypeptide(L)' 'RHCCLDDKDICIGCGRTLDEICRWSSATNSEKQELLINSLARVQGRNISI' A
#
# COMPACT_ATOMS: atom_id res chain seq x y z
N ARG A 1 3.19 -14.00 3.59
CA ARG A 1 3.48 -12.71 2.93
C ARG A 1 4.15 -11.81 3.96
N HIS A 2 5.39 -11.39 3.75
CA HIS A 2 6.15 -10.59 4.70
C HIS A 2 6.00 -9.11 4.29
N CYS A 3 5.13 -8.37 4.98
CA CYS A 3 4.97 -6.94 4.78
C CYS A 3 5.81 -6.20 5.82
N CYS A 4 6.83 -5.47 5.37
CA CYS A 4 7.65 -4.59 6.20
C CYS A 4 7.53 -3.16 5.72
N LEU A 5 7.49 -2.21 6.65
CA LEU A 5 7.59 -0.78 6.36
C LEU A 5 9.06 -0.38 6.20
N ASP A 6 9.35 0.43 5.19
CA ASP A 6 10.63 1.10 4.96
C ASP A 6 10.72 2.42 5.76
N ASP A 7 11.90 3.06 5.80
CA ASP A 7 12.13 4.38 6.39
C ASP A 7 11.23 5.49 5.85
N LYS A 8 10.64 5.32 4.66
CA LYS A 8 9.65 6.25 4.10
C LYS A 8 8.21 5.94 4.51
N ASP A 9 8.01 5.08 5.49
CA ASP A 9 6.70 4.58 5.90
C ASP A 9 5.97 3.88 4.75
N ILE A 10 6.69 3.25 3.81
CA ILE A 10 6.09 2.51 2.69
C ILE A 10 6.32 1.02 2.86
N CYS A 11 5.25 0.25 2.81
CA CYS A 11 5.29 -1.21 2.80
C CYS A 11 6.03 -1.72 1.56
N ILE A 12 7.20 -2.33 1.73
CA ILE A 12 7.99 -2.83 0.58
C ILE A 12 7.29 -3.97 -0.15
N GLY A 13 6.53 -4.80 0.56
CA GLY A 13 5.82 -5.95 -0.02
C GLY A 13 4.47 -5.62 -0.68
N CYS A 14 3.80 -4.56 -0.22
CA CYS A 14 2.43 -4.24 -0.62
C CYS A 14 2.25 -2.83 -1.18
N GLY A 15 3.27 -1.97 -1.07
CA GLY A 15 3.28 -0.60 -1.61
C GLY A 15 2.37 0.40 -0.90
N ARG A 16 1.68 -0.01 0.17
CA ARG A 16 0.85 0.86 1.01
C ARG A 16 1.72 1.68 1.96
N THR A 17 1.37 2.93 2.23
CA THR A 17 2.05 3.72 3.27
C THR A 17 1.45 3.46 4.66
N LEU A 18 2.17 3.82 5.72
CA LEU A 18 1.67 3.74 7.09
C LEU A 18 0.39 4.55 7.28
N ASP A 19 0.32 5.73 6.68
CA ASP A 19 -0.86 6.59 6.68
C ASP A 19 -2.07 5.89 6.04
N GLU A 20 -1.85 5.25 4.89
CA GLU A 20 -2.87 4.46 4.19
C GLU A 20 -3.34 3.24 5.01
N ILE A 21 -2.43 2.62 5.77
CA ILE A 21 -2.73 1.50 6.69
C ILE A 21 -3.52 1.99 7.91
N CYS A 22 -3.11 3.11 8.51
CA CYS A 22 -3.81 3.73 9.64
C CYS A 22 -5.22 4.19 9.24
N ARG A 23 -5.36 4.86 8.10
CA ARG A 23 -6.64 5.34 7.59
C ARG A 23 -7.56 4.22 7.11
N TRP A 24 -7.05 3.02 6.82
CA TRP A 24 -7.85 1.90 6.30
C TRP A 24 -9.08 1.57 7.15
N SER A 25 -8.96 1.64 8.48
CA SER A 25 -10.07 1.33 9.37
C SER A 25 -11.20 2.37 9.30
N SER A 26 -10.86 3.61 8.96
CA SER A 26 -11.78 4.75 8.90
C SER A 26 -12.19 5.13 7.48
N ALA A 27 -11.48 4.60 6.48
CA ALA A 27 -11.71 4.88 5.07
C ALA A 27 -13.03 4.29 4.56
N THR A 28 -13.72 5.04 3.71
CA THR A 28 -14.91 4.56 2.99
C THR A 28 -14.55 3.52 1.93
N ASN A 29 -15.52 2.76 1.42
CA ASN A 29 -15.25 1.78 0.36
C ASN A 29 -14.60 2.41 -0.87
N SER A 30 -15.01 3.62 -1.27
CA SER A 30 -14.42 4.36 -2.37
C SER A 30 -12.94 4.68 -2.11
N GLU A 31 -12.63 5.23 -0.93
CA GLU A 31 -11.24 5.53 -0.55
C GLU A 31 -10.38 4.27 -0.45
N LYS A 32 -10.95 3.16 0.03
CA LYS A 32 -10.26 1.86 0.07
C LYS A 32 -9.90 1.39 -1.34
N GLN A 33 -10.76 1.61 -2.33
CA GLN A 33 -10.46 1.29 -3.72
C GLN A 33 -9.34 2.18 -4.28
N GLU A 34 -9.41 3.49 -4.07
CA GLU A 34 -8.35 4.42 -4.49
C GLU A 34 -7.00 4.08 -3.86
N LEU A 35 -7.00 3.77 -2.55
CA LEU A 35 -5.83 3.28 -1.82
C LEU A 35 -5.21 2.04 -2.44
N LEU A 36 -6.04 1.06 -2.79
CA LEU A 36 -5.58 -0.16 -3.44
C LEU A 36 -5.01 0.13 -4.83
N ILE A 37 -5.67 0.96 -5.63
CA ILE A 37 -5.20 1.36 -6.97
C ILE A 37 -3.84 2.06 -6.87
N ASN A 38 -3.71 3.04 -5.96
CA ASN A 38 -2.45 3.76 -5.74
C ASN A 38 -1.33 2.84 -5.26
N SER A 39 -1.62 1.96 -4.29
CA SER A 39 -0.66 0.99 -3.78
C SER A 39 -0.21 0.01 -4.87
N LEU A 40 -1.15 -0.48 -5.68
CA LEU A 40 -0.88 -1.35 -6.81
C LEU A 40 -0.07 -0.65 -7.88
N ALA A 41 -0.36 0.61 -8.23
CA ALA A 41 0.43 1.37 -9.19
C ALA A 41 1.91 1.49 -8.77
N ARG A 42 2.17 1.70 -7.46
CA ARG A 42 3.53 1.74 -6.89
C ARG A 42 4.22 0.38 -6.92
N VAL A 43 3.47 -0.72 -6.79
CA VAL A 43 4.01 -2.09 -6.87
C VAL A 43 4.17 -2.54 -8.31
N GLN A 44 3.25 -2.24 -9.22
CA GLN A 44 3.29 -2.70 -10.60
C GLN A 44 4.46 -2.10 -11.40
N GLY A 45 4.87 -0.87 -11.09
CA GLY A 45 6.11 -0.31 -11.63
C GLY A 45 7.38 -0.99 -11.10
N ARG A 46 7.28 -1.73 -10.00
CA ARG A 46 8.35 -2.56 -9.43
C ARG A 46 8.06 -3.99 -9.88
N ASN A 47 8.79 -4.50 -10.88
CA ASN A 47 8.71 -5.91 -11.26
C ASN A 47 9.15 -6.80 -10.09
N ILE A 48 8.24 -7.00 -9.14
CA ILE A 48 8.37 -7.87 -7.99
C ILE A 48 8.03 -9.24 -8.55
N SER A 49 9.07 -9.85 -9.12
CA SER A 49 9.14 -11.29 -9.30
C SER A 49 8.99 -11.91 -7.90
N ILE A 50 7.76 -12.33 -7.59
CA ILE A 50 7.48 -13.26 -6.50
C ILE A 50 7.95 -14.64 -6.93
#